data_AF-A0A975RV95-F1
#
_entry.id   AF-A0A975RV95-F1
#
_cell.length_a   1.000
_cell.length_b   1.000
_cell.length_c   1.000
_cell.angle_alpha   90.00
_cell.angle_beta   90.00
_cell.angle_gamma   90.00
#
_symmetry.space_group_name_H-M   'P 1'
#
loop_
_entity.id
_entity.type
_entity.pdbx_description
1 polymer ?
#
loop_
_entity_poly.entity_id
_entity_poly.type
_entity_poly.pdbx_seq_one_letter_code
_entity_poly.pdbx_strand_id
1 'polypeptide(L)'
;MRLIVNACLAGAMLAGAPALAAEAARPDKVSFYFAAHEDDWQLFMNPSAFHDVIDGAAKTIFIHVTAGDAGLGIGSGDRKHPYYLARENGAEQAVRFMADANHVPVSRAASSMSFNGHLIFRVSYRNTESYFLRVPDGNPAGSGYSHTGFQSLKRLADGDNDTLAAVDGTAAYHGWSDLVETLRAIIDYESEQARLVQINIPELDPRINPEDHSDHLMTAKAAIDAARHLPCVRRVSYVDYASSRLPENLDLQQRDMESSVFAVTLAGVQALGHGTSWHHYDKSYVGRNYFRVQEPAGSCAAPATEFATRGAAQN
;
A
#
# COMPACT_ATOMS: atom_id res chain seq x y z
N MET A 1 80.44 -23.61 -30.58
CA MET A 1 80.01 -24.15 -29.27
C MET A 1 79.39 -23.03 -28.46
N ARG A 2 78.05 -22.87 -28.49
CA ARG A 2 77.25 -22.07 -27.54
C ARG A 2 75.81 -22.58 -27.61
N LEU A 3 75.28 -22.91 -26.43
CA LEU A 3 74.08 -23.70 -26.19
C LEU A 3 72.77 -22.97 -26.49
N ILE A 4 71.78 -23.79 -26.85
CA ILE A 4 70.34 -23.55 -26.94
C ILE A 4 69.75 -23.26 -25.56
N VAL A 5 68.83 -22.30 -25.45
CA VAL A 5 67.76 -22.31 -24.44
C VAL A 5 66.45 -21.92 -25.12
N ASN A 6 65.60 -22.91 -25.37
CA ASN A 6 64.19 -22.71 -25.70
C ASN A 6 63.42 -22.54 -24.39
N ALA A 7 62.83 -21.37 -24.17
CA ALA A 7 61.92 -21.14 -23.05
C ALA A 7 60.47 -21.48 -23.49
N CYS A 8 59.90 -22.54 -22.93
CA CYS A 8 58.47 -22.85 -23.01
C CYS A 8 57.71 -21.87 -22.11
N LEU A 9 56.86 -21.01 -22.69
CA LEU A 9 55.83 -20.28 -21.94
C LEU A 9 54.66 -21.23 -21.67
N ALA A 10 54.44 -21.58 -20.40
CA ALA A 10 53.20 -22.20 -19.95
C ALA A 10 52.15 -21.10 -19.70
N GLY A 11 51.09 -21.07 -20.50
CA GLY A 11 49.94 -20.21 -20.26
C GLY A 11 49.07 -20.77 -19.13
N ALA A 12 48.97 -20.04 -18.02
CA ALA A 12 48.01 -20.34 -16.97
C ALA A 12 46.65 -19.76 -17.37
N MET A 13 45.68 -20.63 -17.69
CA MET A 13 44.27 -20.22 -17.79
C MET A 13 43.73 -20.03 -16.37
N LEU A 14 43.52 -18.77 -15.98
CA LEU A 14 42.73 -18.42 -14.79
C LEU A 14 41.25 -18.61 -15.14
N ALA A 15 40.67 -19.73 -14.72
CA ALA A 15 39.23 -19.92 -14.71
C ALA A 15 38.63 -18.99 -13.65
N GLY A 16 38.00 -17.90 -14.07
CA GLY A 16 37.19 -17.05 -13.20
C GLY A 16 35.94 -17.81 -12.76
N ALA A 17 35.78 -18.02 -11.46
CA ALA A 17 34.51 -18.50 -10.91
C ALA A 17 33.42 -17.43 -11.14
N PRO A 18 32.17 -17.82 -11.47
CA PRO A 18 31.10 -16.86 -11.58
C PRO A 18 30.83 -16.27 -10.19
N ALA A 19 30.88 -14.94 -10.08
CA ALA A 19 30.36 -14.24 -8.92
C ALA A 19 28.85 -14.52 -8.86
N LEU A 20 28.42 -15.33 -7.89
CA LEU A 20 27.01 -15.42 -7.52
C LEU A 20 26.56 -14.00 -7.15
N ALA A 21 25.63 -13.44 -7.91
CA ALA A 21 24.97 -12.20 -7.55
C ALA A 21 24.46 -12.36 -6.12
N ALA A 22 24.83 -11.42 -5.24
CA ALA A 22 24.28 -11.39 -3.90
C ALA A 22 22.76 -11.33 -4.03
N GLU A 23 22.07 -12.37 -3.55
CA GLU A 23 20.62 -12.39 -3.44
C GLU A 23 20.23 -11.14 -2.65
N ALA A 24 19.41 -10.26 -3.25
CA ALA A 24 18.95 -9.06 -2.57
C ALA A 24 18.38 -9.47 -1.21
N ALA A 25 18.86 -8.83 -0.13
CA ALA A 25 18.45 -9.20 1.21
C ALA A 25 16.92 -9.14 1.31
N ARG A 26 16.31 -10.25 1.73
CA ARG A 26 14.86 -10.40 1.81
C ARG A 26 14.29 -9.38 2.80
N PRO A 27 13.17 -8.72 2.50
CA PRO A 27 12.50 -7.92 3.51
C PRO A 27 11.99 -8.83 4.62
N ASP A 28 12.42 -8.60 5.86
CA ASP A 28 11.94 -9.37 7.01
C ASP A 28 10.44 -9.14 7.24
N LYS A 29 9.90 -7.98 6.81
CA LYS A 29 8.49 -7.62 6.89
C LYS A 29 8.05 -6.84 5.65
N VAL A 30 6.86 -7.16 5.14
CA VAL A 30 6.12 -6.32 4.19
C VAL A 30 4.84 -5.84 4.86
N SER A 31 4.65 -4.52 4.94
CA SER A 31 3.47 -3.90 5.53
C SER A 31 2.58 -3.31 4.44
N PHE A 32 1.37 -3.83 4.30
CA PHE A 32 0.33 -3.26 3.45
C PHE A 32 -0.55 -2.32 4.28
N TYR A 33 -0.83 -1.14 3.77
CA TYR A 33 -1.75 -0.15 4.30
C TYR A 33 -2.90 0.01 3.31
N PHE A 34 -4.06 -0.56 3.64
CA PHE A 34 -5.26 -0.49 2.81
C PHE A 34 -6.08 0.71 3.24
N ALA A 35 -6.17 1.70 2.36
CA ALA A 35 -6.92 2.93 2.53
C ALA A 35 -8.08 2.97 1.53
N ALA A 36 -9.25 3.41 1.98
CA ALA A 36 -10.36 3.65 1.08
C ALA A 36 -10.07 4.87 0.22
N HIS A 37 -9.56 5.93 0.86
CA HIS A 37 -9.25 7.23 0.29
C HIS A 37 -7.79 7.64 0.57
N GLU A 38 -7.26 8.60 -0.19
CA GLU A 38 -5.83 8.93 -0.21
C GLU A 38 -5.31 9.73 0.99
N ASP A 39 -6.14 9.97 2.01
CA ASP A 39 -5.75 10.56 3.29
C ASP A 39 -5.95 9.64 4.51
N ASP A 40 -6.58 8.47 4.35
CA ASP A 40 -6.96 7.62 5.49
C ASP A 40 -5.74 7.12 6.27
N TRP A 41 -4.72 6.60 5.58
CA TRP A 41 -3.55 6.05 6.28
C TRP A 41 -2.74 7.16 6.96
N GLN A 42 -2.80 8.38 6.43
CA GLN A 42 -2.19 9.55 7.03
C GLN A 42 -2.88 9.93 8.33
N LEU A 43 -4.21 9.94 8.35
CA LEU A 43 -5.03 10.27 9.51
C LEU A 43 -5.07 9.17 10.57
N PHE A 44 -5.17 7.90 10.16
CA PHE A 44 -5.62 6.83 11.06
C PHE A 44 -4.58 5.73 11.26
N MET A 45 -3.49 5.71 10.49
CA MET A 45 -2.47 4.65 10.55
C MET A 45 -1.07 5.17 10.88
N ASN A 46 -0.94 6.44 11.25
CA ASN A 46 0.30 7.01 11.80
C ASN A 46 0.29 6.99 13.34
N PRO A 47 1.45 6.82 13.99
CA PRO A 47 2.81 6.81 13.43
C PRO A 47 3.29 5.45 12.89
N SER A 48 2.45 4.40 12.86
CA SER A 48 2.86 3.07 12.36
C SER A 48 3.39 3.12 10.92
N ALA A 49 2.69 3.81 10.02
CA ALA A 49 3.13 3.99 8.63
C ALA A 49 4.46 4.74 8.54
N PHE A 50 4.62 5.83 9.31
CA PHE A 50 5.90 6.54 9.40
C PHE A 50 7.04 5.61 9.80
N HIS A 51 6.87 4.86 10.89
CA HIS A 51 7.90 3.96 11.41
C HIS A 51 8.27 2.84 10.44
N ASP A 52 7.34 2.36 9.61
CA ASP A 52 7.61 1.36 8.59
C ASP A 52 8.35 1.94 7.37
N VAL A 53 8.10 3.22 7.04
CA VAL A 53 8.69 3.86 5.85
C VAL A 53 10.07 4.45 6.12
N ILE A 54 10.24 5.16 7.24
CA ILE A 54 11.49 5.87 7.55
C ILE A 54 12.68 4.92 7.57
N ASP A 55 13.79 5.35 6.98
CA ASP A 55 15.05 4.62 6.90
C ASP A 55 14.95 3.21 6.28
N GLY A 56 13.87 2.91 5.56
CA GLY A 56 13.69 1.60 4.95
C GLY A 56 13.35 0.48 5.96
N ALA A 57 12.76 0.83 7.12
CA ALA A 57 12.50 -0.12 8.21
C ALA A 57 11.65 -1.34 7.80
N ALA A 58 10.75 -1.18 6.83
CA ALA A 58 10.04 -2.26 6.17
C ALA A 58 9.81 -1.93 4.69
N LYS A 59 9.53 -2.96 3.89
CA LYS A 59 8.89 -2.72 2.58
C LYS A 59 7.44 -2.35 2.84
N THR A 60 6.99 -1.21 2.33
CA THR A 60 5.69 -0.63 2.70
C THR A 60 4.84 -0.35 1.48
N ILE A 61 3.65 -0.95 1.45
CA ILE A 61 2.76 -0.90 0.30
C ILE A 61 1.49 -0.14 0.69
N PHE A 62 1.20 0.97 0.01
CA PHE A 62 -0.03 1.73 0.19
C PHE A 62 -1.01 1.36 -0.92
N ILE A 63 -2.17 0.81 -0.56
CA ILE A 63 -3.24 0.46 -1.49
C ILE A 63 -4.38 1.44 -1.29
N HIS A 64 -4.66 2.26 -2.30
CA HIS A 64 -5.81 3.16 -2.34
C HIS A 64 -6.87 2.53 -3.23
N VAL A 65 -7.99 2.13 -2.61
CA VAL A 65 -9.02 1.38 -3.32
C VAL A 65 -9.86 2.32 -4.18
N THR A 66 -10.45 3.35 -3.59
CA THR A 66 -11.22 4.33 -4.35
C THR A 66 -10.33 5.44 -4.91
N ALA A 67 -10.89 6.29 -5.76
CA ALA A 67 -10.30 7.54 -6.23
C ALA A 67 -10.50 8.71 -5.26
N GLY A 68 -11.25 8.50 -4.16
CA GLY A 68 -11.60 9.56 -3.23
C GLY A 68 -12.23 10.78 -3.91
N ASP A 69 -12.94 10.57 -5.02
CA ASP A 69 -13.33 11.61 -5.95
C ASP A 69 -14.53 12.44 -5.47
N ALA A 70 -15.13 12.08 -4.33
CA ALA A 70 -16.32 12.71 -3.77
C ALA A 70 -17.48 12.84 -4.80
N GLY A 71 -17.57 11.86 -5.71
CA GLY A 71 -18.56 11.82 -6.79
C GLY A 71 -18.20 12.66 -8.01
N LEU A 72 -17.05 13.33 -8.05
CA LEU A 72 -16.63 14.14 -9.20
C LEU A 72 -16.09 13.28 -10.36
N GLY A 73 -15.78 12.01 -10.15
CA GLY A 73 -15.07 11.17 -11.13
C GLY A 73 -13.78 11.85 -11.58
N ILE A 74 -13.62 12.04 -12.90
CA ILE A 74 -12.50 12.81 -13.49
C ILE A 74 -12.67 14.33 -13.44
N GLY A 75 -13.76 14.82 -12.83
CA GLY A 75 -14.07 16.23 -12.69
C GLY A 75 -13.16 16.97 -11.70
N SER A 76 -13.03 18.27 -11.90
CA SER A 76 -12.17 19.14 -11.09
C SER A 76 -12.92 20.05 -10.12
N GLY A 77 -14.26 20.05 -10.09
CA GLY A 77 -15.03 20.94 -9.21
C GLY A 77 -14.66 22.42 -9.39
N ASP A 78 -14.58 22.87 -10.65
CA ASP A 78 -14.13 24.20 -11.07
C ASP A 78 -12.67 24.53 -10.74
N ARG A 79 -11.83 23.52 -10.44
CA ARG A 79 -10.39 23.67 -10.22
C ARG A 79 -9.57 23.29 -11.45
N LYS A 80 -8.27 23.55 -11.38
CA LYS A 80 -7.33 23.32 -12.49
C LYS A 80 -7.09 21.83 -12.76
N HIS A 81 -7.10 21.00 -11.73
CA HIS A 81 -6.80 19.57 -11.81
C HIS A 81 -7.99 18.74 -11.31
N PRO A 82 -8.23 17.52 -11.81
CA PRO A 82 -9.19 16.59 -11.24
C PRO A 82 -8.99 16.39 -9.73
N TYR A 83 -10.08 16.22 -8.98
CA TYR A 83 -9.98 16.11 -7.53
C TYR A 83 -9.21 14.86 -7.08
N TYR A 84 -9.48 13.69 -7.67
CA TYR A 84 -8.77 12.46 -7.34
C TYR A 84 -7.25 12.61 -7.52
N LEU A 85 -6.78 13.22 -8.63
CA LEU A 85 -5.34 13.45 -8.85
C LEU A 85 -4.71 14.38 -7.81
N ALA A 86 -5.48 15.31 -7.24
CA ALA A 86 -5.00 16.14 -6.14
C ALA A 86 -4.79 15.34 -4.86
N ARG A 87 -5.70 14.40 -4.57
CA ARG A 87 -5.58 13.49 -3.43
C ARG A 87 -4.43 12.49 -3.61
N GLU A 88 -4.28 11.91 -4.80
CA GLU A 88 -3.12 11.06 -5.13
C GLU A 88 -1.80 11.81 -4.95
N ASN A 89 -1.71 13.05 -5.44
CA ASN A 89 -0.52 13.87 -5.23
C ASN A 89 -0.25 14.11 -3.74
N GLY A 90 -1.29 14.36 -2.93
CA GLY A 90 -1.18 14.44 -1.47
C GLY A 90 -0.55 13.20 -0.85
N ALA A 91 -1.09 12.02 -1.16
CA ALA A 91 -0.55 10.74 -0.69
C ALA A 91 0.91 10.52 -1.13
N GLU A 92 1.23 10.81 -2.38
CA GLU A 92 2.60 10.67 -2.90
C GLU A 92 3.59 11.62 -2.20
N GLN A 93 3.21 12.87 -1.93
CA GLN A 93 4.08 13.80 -1.19
C GLN A 93 4.32 13.33 0.25
N ALA A 94 3.31 12.75 0.90
CA ALA A 94 3.41 12.20 2.24
C ALA A 94 4.39 11.01 2.30
N VAL A 95 4.29 10.09 1.34
CA VAL A 95 5.23 8.97 1.18
C VAL A 95 6.66 9.49 0.99
N ARG A 96 6.85 10.44 0.06
CA ARG A 96 8.15 11.05 -0.19
C ARG A 96 8.73 11.69 1.08
N PHE A 97 7.93 12.44 1.83
CA PHE A 97 8.35 13.09 3.07
C PHE A 97 8.87 12.09 4.10
N MET A 98 8.13 11.02 4.38
CA MET A 98 8.56 10.00 5.34
C MET A 98 9.83 9.28 4.87
N ALA A 99 9.87 8.90 3.59
CA ALA A 99 10.96 8.10 3.03
C ALA A 99 12.28 8.90 2.91
N ASP A 100 12.18 10.23 2.77
CA ASP A 100 13.32 11.15 2.69
C ASP A 100 13.60 11.90 4.01
N ALA A 101 12.91 11.61 5.11
CA ALA A 101 13.04 12.37 6.35
C ALA A 101 14.50 12.53 6.83
N ASN A 102 15.34 11.51 6.58
CA ASN A 102 16.78 11.51 6.86
C ASN A 102 17.67 11.39 5.61
N HIS A 103 17.10 11.52 4.40
CA HIS A 103 17.79 11.19 3.15
C HIS A 103 17.61 12.28 2.08
N VAL A 104 18.58 12.37 1.16
CA VAL A 104 18.44 13.24 -0.01
C VAL A 104 17.39 12.66 -0.95
N PRO A 105 16.40 13.46 -1.41
CA PRO A 105 15.34 12.97 -2.28
C PRO A 105 15.83 12.31 -3.58
N VAL A 106 15.05 11.32 -4.04
CA VAL A 106 15.30 10.58 -5.28
C VAL A 106 14.17 10.81 -6.28
N SER A 107 14.36 10.35 -7.52
CA SER A 107 13.30 10.38 -8.52
C SER A 107 12.25 9.31 -8.23
N ARG A 108 10.98 9.69 -8.27
CA ARG A 108 9.85 8.74 -8.29
C ARG A 108 9.82 7.98 -9.62
N ALA A 109 9.36 6.74 -9.59
CA ALA A 109 9.02 5.98 -10.80
C ALA A 109 7.52 5.67 -10.81
N ALA A 110 6.81 6.15 -11.83
CA ALA A 110 5.38 5.90 -11.99
C ALA A 110 5.17 5.02 -13.22
N SER A 111 4.27 4.05 -13.10
CA SER A 111 3.96 3.10 -14.17
C SER A 111 2.54 2.56 -14.00
N SER A 112 2.06 1.82 -14.99
CA SER A 112 0.86 1.00 -14.83
C SER A 112 1.23 -0.47 -14.96
N MET A 113 0.68 -1.31 -14.11
CA MET A 113 0.97 -2.74 -14.09
C MET A 113 -0.32 -3.55 -13.98
N SER A 114 -0.35 -4.73 -14.61
CA SER A 114 -1.55 -5.57 -14.65
C SER A 114 -1.59 -6.54 -13.48
N PHE A 115 -2.73 -6.59 -12.79
CA PHE A 115 -3.04 -7.54 -11.72
C PHE A 115 -4.43 -8.13 -11.98
N ASN A 116 -4.54 -9.45 -12.00
CA ASN A 116 -5.77 -10.17 -12.39
C ASN A 116 -6.41 -9.66 -13.71
N GLY A 117 -5.60 -9.20 -14.67
CA GLY A 117 -6.07 -8.63 -15.94
C GLY A 117 -6.45 -7.14 -15.90
N HIS A 118 -6.38 -6.49 -14.75
CA HIS A 118 -6.72 -5.07 -14.57
C HIS A 118 -5.48 -4.19 -14.52
N LEU A 119 -5.51 -3.04 -15.19
CA LEU A 119 -4.39 -2.11 -15.24
C LEU A 119 -4.44 -1.14 -14.04
N ILE A 120 -3.48 -1.24 -13.13
CA ILE A 120 -3.42 -0.45 -11.89
C ILE A 120 -2.28 0.57 -11.98
N PHE A 121 -2.55 1.82 -11.62
CA PHE A 121 -1.51 2.84 -11.53
C PHE A 121 -0.66 2.61 -10.27
N ARG A 122 0.66 2.58 -10.45
CA ARG A 122 1.66 2.23 -9.43
C ARG A 122 2.75 3.29 -9.38
N VAL A 123 3.10 3.72 -8.18
CA VAL A 123 4.20 4.66 -7.93
C VAL A 123 5.19 4.05 -6.97
N SER A 124 6.43 3.88 -7.43
CA SER A 124 7.56 3.39 -6.63
C SER A 124 8.38 4.56 -6.10
N TYR A 125 8.67 4.49 -4.80
CA TYR A 125 9.54 5.44 -4.12
C TYR A 125 10.34 4.74 -3.00
N ARG A 126 11.65 4.55 -3.21
CA ARG A 126 12.52 3.80 -2.27
C ARG A 126 11.96 2.40 -1.94
N ASN A 127 11.72 2.12 -0.66
CA ASN A 127 11.16 0.90 -0.09
C ASN A 127 9.62 0.88 -0.12
N THR A 128 8.99 1.83 -0.80
CA THR A 128 7.54 1.98 -0.83
C THR A 128 6.95 1.85 -2.22
N GLU A 129 5.72 1.35 -2.25
CA GLU A 129 4.91 1.25 -3.47
C GLU A 129 3.50 1.75 -3.16
N SER A 130 2.99 2.66 -3.99
CA SER A 130 1.60 3.14 -3.90
C SER A 130 0.81 2.66 -5.09
N TYR A 131 -0.33 2.04 -4.84
CA TYR A 131 -1.28 1.56 -5.84
C TYR A 131 -2.57 2.35 -5.78
N PHE A 132 -3.09 2.73 -6.93
CA PHE A 132 -4.34 3.47 -7.07
C PHE A 132 -5.26 2.68 -8.01
N LEU A 133 -6.29 2.05 -7.42
CA LEU A 133 -7.31 1.31 -8.17
C LEU A 133 -8.36 2.25 -8.77
N ARG A 134 -8.52 3.44 -8.17
CA ARG A 134 -9.36 4.54 -8.68
C ARG A 134 -10.84 4.17 -8.86
N VAL A 135 -11.37 3.20 -8.11
CA VAL A 135 -12.81 2.95 -8.16
C VAL A 135 -13.58 4.14 -7.56
N PRO A 136 -14.85 4.38 -7.92
CA PRO A 136 -15.58 5.53 -7.44
C PRO A 136 -15.77 5.52 -5.91
N ASP A 137 -15.70 6.71 -5.31
CA ASP A 137 -16.13 6.97 -3.94
C ASP A 137 -17.60 6.57 -3.78
N GLY A 138 -17.86 5.75 -2.76
CA GLY A 138 -19.15 5.18 -2.46
C GLY A 138 -20.07 6.06 -1.62
N ASN A 139 -19.61 7.22 -1.16
CA ASN A 139 -20.22 8.06 -0.14
C ASN A 139 -20.33 7.37 1.25
N PRO A 140 -20.64 8.12 2.33
CA PRO A 140 -20.64 7.56 3.68
C PRO A 140 -21.54 6.34 3.88
N ALA A 141 -22.70 6.30 3.22
CA ALA A 141 -23.65 5.20 3.30
C ALA A 141 -23.40 4.08 2.27
N GLY A 142 -22.54 4.31 1.28
CA GLY A 142 -22.19 3.34 0.25
C GLY A 142 -23.18 3.27 -0.91
N SER A 143 -24.06 4.27 -1.06
CA SER A 143 -25.02 4.30 -2.17
C SER A 143 -24.40 4.81 -3.48
N GLY A 144 -23.17 5.33 -3.45
CA GLY A 144 -22.49 5.97 -4.58
C GLY A 144 -23.03 7.36 -4.91
N TYR A 145 -22.42 8.02 -5.90
CA TYR A 145 -22.86 9.32 -6.40
C TYR A 145 -23.54 9.19 -7.76
N SER A 146 -24.48 10.09 -8.07
CA SER A 146 -25.19 10.06 -9.36
C SER A 146 -24.25 10.22 -10.56
N HIS A 147 -23.22 11.04 -10.43
CA HIS A 147 -22.25 11.32 -11.48
C HIS A 147 -21.30 10.14 -11.76
N THR A 148 -21.08 9.27 -10.78
CA THR A 148 -20.34 8.00 -10.95
C THR A 148 -21.27 6.80 -11.19
N GLY A 149 -22.54 7.06 -11.49
CA GLY A 149 -23.54 6.03 -11.81
C GLY A 149 -23.97 5.18 -10.62
N PHE A 150 -23.89 5.72 -9.40
CA PHE A 150 -24.16 5.02 -8.14
C PHE A 150 -23.29 3.75 -7.98
N GLN A 151 -22.09 3.77 -8.55
CA GLN A 151 -21.08 2.74 -8.31
C GLN A 151 -20.41 2.96 -6.96
N SER A 152 -20.21 1.89 -6.20
CA SER A 152 -19.56 1.91 -4.89
C SER A 152 -19.04 0.52 -4.53
N LEU A 153 -18.07 0.46 -3.62
CA LEU A 153 -17.58 -0.80 -3.08
C LEU A 153 -18.69 -1.60 -2.39
N LYS A 154 -19.56 -0.92 -1.62
CA LYS A 154 -20.66 -1.57 -0.91
C LYS A 154 -21.65 -2.23 -1.85
N ARG A 155 -22.06 -1.54 -2.92
CA ARG A 155 -23.01 -2.09 -3.89
C ARG A 155 -22.42 -3.23 -4.72
N LEU A 156 -21.12 -3.18 -5.03
CA LEU A 156 -20.42 -4.32 -5.63
C LEU A 156 -20.40 -5.53 -4.68
N ALA A 157 -20.12 -5.29 -3.40
CA ALA A 157 -20.05 -6.34 -2.37
C ALA A 157 -21.42 -7.00 -2.09
N ASP A 158 -22.50 -6.22 -2.15
CA ASP A 158 -23.87 -6.67 -1.90
C ASP A 158 -24.54 -7.30 -3.15
N GLY A 159 -23.92 -7.14 -4.33
CA GLY A 159 -24.47 -7.60 -5.61
C GLY A 159 -25.51 -6.67 -6.24
N ASP A 160 -25.65 -5.46 -5.69
CA ASP A 160 -26.52 -4.41 -6.23
C ASP A 160 -25.95 -3.75 -7.50
N ASN A 161 -24.64 -3.89 -7.70
CA ASN A 161 -23.93 -3.50 -8.93
C ASN A 161 -23.08 -4.68 -9.41
N ASP A 162 -23.25 -5.09 -10.67
CA ASP A 162 -22.47 -6.18 -11.27
C ASP A 162 -21.05 -5.77 -11.66
N THR A 163 -20.81 -4.47 -11.81
CA THR A 163 -19.52 -3.93 -12.27
C THR A 163 -19.14 -2.68 -11.49
N LEU A 164 -17.84 -2.54 -11.24
CA LEU A 164 -17.22 -1.37 -10.62
C LEU A 164 -16.07 -0.90 -11.51
N ALA A 165 -16.25 0.22 -12.22
CA ALA A 165 -15.27 0.76 -13.15
C ALA A 165 -14.46 1.90 -12.53
N ALA A 166 -13.14 1.89 -12.72
CA ALA A 166 -12.28 3.00 -12.33
C ALA A 166 -12.75 4.31 -12.98
N VAL A 167 -12.67 5.42 -12.25
CA VAL A 167 -13.23 6.72 -12.71
C VAL A 167 -12.57 7.23 -13.98
N ASP A 168 -11.34 6.82 -14.26
CA ASP A 168 -10.55 7.16 -15.45
C ASP A 168 -10.63 6.09 -16.57
N GLY A 169 -11.39 5.02 -16.35
CA GLY A 169 -11.63 3.95 -17.32
C GLY A 169 -10.49 2.96 -17.52
N THR A 170 -9.48 2.92 -16.64
CA THR A 170 -8.33 2.00 -16.80
C THR A 170 -8.65 0.55 -16.43
N ALA A 171 -9.67 0.32 -15.60
CA ALA A 171 -10.07 -0.99 -15.12
C ALA A 171 -11.59 -1.07 -14.90
N ALA A 172 -12.15 -2.28 -14.96
CA ALA A 172 -13.53 -2.56 -14.60
C ALA A 172 -13.63 -3.93 -13.95
N TYR A 173 -14.01 -3.95 -12.68
CA TYR A 173 -14.13 -5.17 -11.88
C TYR A 173 -15.53 -5.76 -12.01
N HIS A 174 -15.64 -7.04 -12.34
CA HIS A 174 -16.90 -7.73 -12.52
C HIS A 174 -17.23 -8.60 -11.28
N GLY A 175 -18.02 -8.03 -10.38
CA GLY A 175 -18.37 -8.61 -9.09
C GLY A 175 -17.27 -8.50 -8.02
N TRP A 176 -17.64 -8.78 -6.77
CA TRP A 176 -16.72 -8.65 -5.61
C TRP A 176 -15.47 -9.52 -5.71
N SER A 177 -15.59 -10.74 -6.25
CA SER A 177 -14.47 -11.69 -6.34
C SER A 177 -13.35 -11.14 -7.21
N ASP A 178 -13.67 -10.48 -8.32
CA ASP A 178 -12.69 -9.95 -9.26
C ASP A 178 -11.83 -8.83 -8.63
N LEU A 179 -12.46 -7.93 -7.86
CA LEU A 179 -11.75 -6.93 -7.07
C LEU A 179 -10.84 -7.59 -6.01
N VAL A 180 -11.36 -8.57 -5.27
CA VAL A 180 -10.60 -9.28 -4.22
C VAL A 180 -9.42 -10.05 -4.82
N GLU A 181 -9.59 -10.69 -5.97
CA GLU A 181 -8.53 -11.42 -6.70
C GLU A 181 -7.47 -10.47 -7.25
N THR A 182 -7.86 -9.26 -7.66
CA THR A 182 -6.91 -8.20 -8.03
C THR A 182 -6.06 -7.79 -6.83
N LEU A 183 -6.68 -7.52 -5.68
CA LEU A 183 -5.96 -7.18 -4.46
C LEU A 183 -5.06 -8.32 -3.99
N ARG A 184 -5.53 -9.57 -4.11
CA ARG A 184 -4.73 -10.77 -3.84
C ARG A 184 -3.49 -10.81 -4.72
N ALA A 185 -3.63 -10.58 -6.02
CA ALA A 185 -2.51 -10.58 -6.95
C ALA A 185 -1.47 -9.50 -6.61
N ILE A 186 -1.88 -8.33 -6.12
CA ILE A 186 -0.96 -7.30 -5.62
C ILE A 186 -0.26 -7.78 -4.34
N ILE A 187 -1.00 -8.35 -3.38
CA ILE A 187 -0.43 -8.91 -2.15
C ILE A 187 0.61 -9.97 -2.48
N ASP A 188 0.30 -10.93 -3.35
CA ASP A 188 1.19 -12.00 -3.74
C ASP A 188 2.47 -11.47 -4.39
N TYR A 189 2.33 -10.53 -5.34
CA TYR A 189 3.45 -9.90 -6.03
C TYR A 189 4.38 -9.15 -5.06
N GLU A 190 3.82 -8.35 -4.16
CA GLU A 190 4.63 -7.53 -3.26
C GLU A 190 5.16 -8.29 -2.04
N SER A 191 4.55 -9.42 -1.69
CA SER A 191 4.93 -10.27 -0.56
C SER A 191 5.95 -11.36 -0.91
N GLU A 192 6.35 -11.51 -2.17
CA GLU A 192 7.27 -12.58 -2.57
C GLU A 192 8.52 -12.60 -1.67
N GLN A 193 8.71 -13.74 -0.99
CA GLN A 193 9.84 -14.03 -0.07
C GLN A 193 9.83 -13.28 1.28
N ALA A 194 8.76 -12.57 1.62
CA ALA A 194 8.60 -11.93 2.94
C ALA A 194 8.45 -12.98 4.05
N ARG A 195 9.11 -12.77 5.19
CA ARG A 195 8.93 -13.62 6.39
C ARG A 195 7.63 -13.34 7.12
N LEU A 196 7.20 -12.08 7.12
CA LEU A 196 5.97 -11.62 7.73
C LEU A 196 5.26 -10.68 6.77
N VAL A 197 4.00 -11.00 6.47
CA VAL A 197 3.06 -10.07 5.86
C VAL A 197 2.23 -9.43 6.96
N GLN A 198 2.15 -8.11 6.96
CA GLN A 198 1.22 -7.36 7.80
C GLN A 198 0.23 -6.62 6.94
N ILE A 199 -1.06 -6.69 7.29
CA ILE A 199 -2.10 -5.83 6.71
C ILE A 199 -2.59 -4.85 7.78
N ASN A 200 -2.60 -3.57 7.43
CA ASN A 200 -3.14 -2.46 8.20
C ASN A 200 -4.44 -2.03 7.51
N ILE A 201 -5.55 -2.09 8.23
CA ILE A 201 -6.90 -1.93 7.67
C ILE A 201 -7.79 -1.13 8.64
N PRO A 202 -8.90 -0.55 8.14
CA PRO A 202 -9.98 -0.06 9.00
C PRO A 202 -10.55 -1.14 9.94
N GLU A 203 -11.00 -0.72 11.12
CA GLU A 203 -11.65 -1.56 12.12
C GLU A 203 -13.09 -1.86 11.72
N LEU A 204 -13.41 -3.15 11.60
CA LEU A 204 -14.70 -3.65 11.15
C LEU A 204 -15.72 -3.85 12.28
N ASP A 205 -15.30 -3.96 13.54
CA ASP A 205 -16.24 -4.14 14.65
C ASP A 205 -17.00 -2.82 14.89
N PRO A 206 -18.31 -2.75 14.57
CA PRO A 206 -19.08 -1.51 14.67
C PRO A 206 -19.29 -1.08 16.12
N ARG A 207 -18.95 -1.91 17.10
CA ARG A 207 -18.95 -1.52 18.52
C ARG A 207 -17.70 -0.73 18.90
N ILE A 208 -16.62 -0.87 18.12
CA ILE A 208 -15.33 -0.20 18.33
C ILE A 208 -15.22 0.99 17.38
N ASN A 209 -15.63 0.82 16.12
CA ASN A 209 -15.62 1.85 15.09
C ASN A 209 -17.06 2.11 14.55
N PRO A 210 -17.97 2.64 15.40
CA PRO A 210 -19.36 2.87 14.99
C PRO A 210 -19.49 4.00 13.97
N GLU A 211 -20.42 3.81 13.04
CA GLU A 211 -20.83 4.81 12.03
C GLU A 211 -19.69 5.21 11.07
N ASP A 212 -18.77 4.27 10.82
CA ASP A 212 -17.68 4.51 9.88
C ASP A 212 -18.15 4.56 8.42
N HIS A 213 -17.31 5.14 7.56
CA HIS A 213 -17.59 5.28 6.15
C HIS A 213 -17.70 3.90 5.47
N SER A 214 -18.69 3.72 4.60
CA SER A 214 -18.93 2.44 3.93
C SER A 214 -17.70 1.90 3.18
N ASP A 215 -16.97 2.79 2.48
CA ASP A 215 -15.76 2.40 1.75
C ASP A 215 -14.63 1.93 2.67
N HIS A 216 -14.52 2.44 3.91
CA HIS A 216 -13.53 1.96 4.88
C HIS A 216 -13.83 0.51 5.25
N LEU A 217 -15.10 0.23 5.57
CA LEU A 217 -15.57 -1.11 5.91
C LEU A 217 -15.38 -2.08 4.74
N MET A 218 -15.70 -1.67 3.51
CA MET A 218 -15.54 -2.54 2.34
C MET A 218 -14.07 -2.73 1.97
N THR A 219 -13.23 -1.71 2.12
CA THR A 219 -11.77 -1.82 1.92
C THR A 219 -11.17 -2.83 2.90
N ALA A 220 -11.50 -2.73 4.19
CA ALA A 220 -11.05 -3.70 5.19
C ALA A 220 -11.56 -5.12 4.88
N LYS A 221 -12.83 -5.27 4.48
CA LYS A 221 -13.39 -6.57 4.06
C LYS A 221 -12.61 -7.14 2.87
N ALA A 222 -12.37 -6.35 1.83
CA ALA A 222 -11.65 -6.78 0.63
C ALA A 222 -10.19 -7.18 0.96
N ALA A 223 -9.50 -6.40 1.78
CA ALA A 223 -8.14 -6.69 2.22
C ALA A 223 -8.04 -8.00 3.01
N ILE A 224 -8.98 -8.23 3.94
CA ILE A 224 -9.06 -9.50 4.69
C ILE A 224 -9.32 -10.65 3.72
N ASP A 225 -10.29 -10.50 2.83
CA ASP A 225 -10.67 -11.53 1.84
C ASP A 225 -9.49 -11.88 0.90
N ALA A 226 -8.73 -10.87 0.49
CA ALA A 226 -7.56 -11.01 -0.37
C ALA A 226 -6.40 -11.71 0.32
N ALA A 227 -6.18 -11.46 1.62
CA ALA A 227 -5.09 -12.04 2.41
C ALA A 227 -5.41 -13.43 3.01
N ARG A 228 -6.65 -13.94 2.88
CA ARG A 228 -7.10 -15.18 3.54
C ARG A 228 -6.27 -16.43 3.22
N HIS A 229 -5.60 -16.48 2.07
CA HIS A 229 -4.77 -17.63 1.66
C HIS A 229 -3.38 -17.60 2.29
N LEU A 230 -2.96 -16.46 2.86
CA LEU A 230 -1.64 -16.35 3.49
C LEU A 230 -1.63 -17.12 4.82
N PRO A 231 -0.68 -18.04 5.02
CA PRO A 231 -0.59 -18.82 6.25
C PRO A 231 -0.07 -17.99 7.44
N CYS A 232 0.68 -16.93 7.17
CA CYS A 232 1.22 -16.02 8.17
C CYS A 232 0.91 -14.57 7.79
N VAL A 233 -0.18 -14.04 8.35
CA VAL A 233 -0.55 -12.63 8.20
C VAL A 233 -0.85 -12.03 9.57
N ARG A 234 -0.12 -10.96 9.90
CA ARG A 234 -0.44 -10.11 11.05
C ARG A 234 -1.46 -9.07 10.60
N ARG A 235 -2.50 -8.86 11.39
CA ARG A 235 -3.55 -7.88 11.07
C ARG A 235 -3.60 -6.80 12.12
N VAL A 236 -3.57 -5.55 11.68
CA VAL A 236 -3.75 -4.37 12.54
C VAL A 236 -4.99 -3.62 12.05
N SER A 237 -5.98 -3.49 12.93
CA SER A 237 -7.28 -2.88 12.63
C SER A 237 -7.40 -1.54 13.35
N TYR A 238 -7.48 -0.45 12.60
CA TYR A 238 -7.44 0.92 13.09
C TYR A 238 -8.85 1.52 13.24
N VAL A 239 -9.09 2.23 14.33
CA VAL A 239 -10.34 2.96 14.54
C VAL A 239 -10.25 4.28 13.79
N ASP A 240 -11.09 4.44 12.77
CA ASP A 240 -11.04 5.59 11.87
C ASP A 240 -11.87 6.75 12.42
N TYR A 241 -12.99 7.12 11.79
CA TYR A 241 -13.74 8.33 12.19
C TYR A 241 -14.24 8.30 13.64
N ALA A 242 -14.50 7.12 14.20
CA ALA A 242 -14.90 6.99 15.59
C ALA A 242 -13.81 7.44 16.59
N SER A 243 -12.54 7.47 16.18
CA SER A 243 -11.43 7.95 17.00
C SER A 243 -11.65 9.37 17.50
N SER A 244 -12.36 10.22 16.75
CA SER A 244 -12.64 11.62 17.15
C SER A 244 -13.39 11.80 18.46
N ARG A 245 -14.06 10.75 18.94
CA ARG A 245 -14.79 10.73 20.21
C ARG A 245 -13.93 10.22 21.37
N LEU A 246 -12.69 9.83 21.10
CA LEU A 246 -11.73 9.30 22.06
C LEU A 246 -10.72 10.38 22.48
N PRO A 247 -10.11 10.28 23.67
CA PRO A 247 -9.02 11.17 24.06
C PRO A 247 -7.80 10.99 23.13
N GLU A 248 -6.90 11.98 23.12
CA GLU A 248 -5.59 11.78 22.48
C GLU A 248 -4.80 10.71 23.24
N ASN A 249 -4.14 9.82 22.49
CA ASN A 249 -3.36 8.71 23.05
C ASN A 249 -1.92 8.67 22.53
N LEU A 250 -1.58 9.50 21.54
CA LEU A 250 -0.21 9.67 21.08
C LEU A 250 0.56 10.61 22.01
N ASP A 251 1.85 10.31 22.22
CA ASP A 251 2.75 11.30 22.82
C ASP A 251 3.09 12.43 21.83
N LEU A 252 3.83 13.43 22.29
CA LEU A 252 4.17 14.61 21.46
C LEU A 252 4.97 14.24 20.20
N GLN A 253 5.91 13.29 20.30
CA GLN A 253 6.72 12.88 19.16
C GLN A 253 5.88 12.13 18.13
N GLN A 254 5.04 11.20 18.58
CA GLN A 254 4.14 10.44 17.73
C GLN A 254 3.11 11.35 17.05
N ARG A 255 2.55 12.30 17.79
CA ARG A 255 1.64 13.31 17.26
C ARG A 255 2.34 14.20 16.22
N ASP A 256 3.58 14.61 16.45
CA ASP A 256 4.35 15.41 15.51
C ASP A 256 4.60 14.65 14.20
N MET A 257 4.89 13.35 14.27
CA MET A 257 5.02 12.48 13.08
C MET A 257 3.73 12.45 12.26
N GLU A 258 2.61 12.13 12.89
CA GLU A 258 1.29 12.06 12.24
C GLU A 258 0.88 13.43 11.65
N SER A 259 0.98 14.50 12.46
CA SER A 259 0.63 15.86 12.07
C SER A 259 1.47 16.34 10.88
N SER A 260 2.76 16.03 10.85
CA SER A 260 3.66 16.39 9.75
C SER A 260 3.30 15.66 8.45
N VAL A 261 3.06 14.35 8.52
CA VAL A 261 2.63 13.55 7.37
C VAL A 261 1.33 14.09 6.81
N PHE A 262 0.35 14.37 7.67
CA PHE A 262 -0.93 14.89 7.23
C PHE A 262 -0.84 16.32 6.66
N ALA A 263 -0.04 17.21 7.27
CA ALA A 263 0.20 18.55 6.74
C ALA A 263 0.80 18.51 5.31
N VAL A 264 1.73 17.58 5.06
CA VAL A 264 2.32 17.40 3.73
C VAL A 264 1.28 16.86 2.73
N THR A 265 0.42 15.93 3.13
CA THR A 265 -0.72 15.49 2.30
C THR A 265 -1.58 16.66 1.86
N LEU A 266 -1.98 17.51 2.81
CA LEU A 266 -2.81 18.68 2.50
C LEU A 266 -2.09 19.66 1.58
N ALA A 267 -0.79 19.90 1.79
CA ALA A 267 0.00 20.75 0.91
C ALA A 267 0.04 20.19 -0.53
N GLY A 268 0.14 18.86 -0.69
CA GLY A 268 0.06 18.21 -1.99
C GLY A 268 -1.30 18.39 -2.68
N VAL A 269 -2.41 18.27 -1.94
CA VAL A 269 -3.76 18.54 -2.46
C VAL A 269 -3.88 20.01 -2.91
N GLN A 270 -3.41 20.94 -2.08
CA GLN A 270 -3.42 22.38 -2.37
C GLN A 270 -2.57 22.75 -3.58
N ALA A 271 -1.45 22.06 -3.81
CA ALA A 271 -0.60 22.29 -4.97
C ALA A 271 -1.33 22.05 -6.31
N LEU A 272 -2.40 21.23 -6.31
CA LEU A 272 -3.27 21.01 -7.46
C LEU A 272 -4.58 21.82 -7.43
N GLY A 273 -4.66 22.85 -6.56
CA GLY A 273 -5.71 23.87 -6.56
C GLY A 273 -6.98 23.51 -5.77
N HIS A 274 -6.94 22.43 -5.00
CA HIS A 274 -8.04 21.95 -4.17
C HIS A 274 -7.93 22.43 -2.72
N GLY A 275 -9.09 22.71 -2.12
CA GLY A 275 -9.17 23.11 -0.72
C GLY A 275 -8.96 21.95 0.24
N THR A 276 -8.59 22.26 1.48
CA THR A 276 -8.33 21.28 2.54
C THR A 276 -8.84 21.78 3.88
N SER A 277 -9.16 20.87 4.81
CA SER A 277 -9.79 21.23 6.09
C SER A 277 -8.88 20.99 7.31
N TRP A 278 -7.70 21.63 7.36
CA TRP A 278 -6.71 21.43 8.44
C TRP A 278 -7.32 21.46 9.84
N HIS A 279 -8.01 22.54 10.22
CA HIS A 279 -8.55 22.70 11.58
C HIS A 279 -9.61 21.68 11.95
N HIS A 280 -10.35 21.16 10.97
CA HIS A 280 -11.32 20.10 11.23
C HIS A 280 -10.59 18.81 11.62
N TYR A 281 -9.57 18.43 10.86
CA TYR A 281 -8.87 17.17 11.05
C TYR A 281 -7.85 17.20 12.20
N ASP A 282 -7.07 18.27 12.34
CA ASP A 282 -6.09 18.45 13.43
C ASP A 282 -6.73 18.40 14.82
N LYS A 283 -7.94 18.93 14.97
CA LYS A 283 -8.66 18.91 16.25
C LYS A 283 -9.44 17.63 16.50
N SER A 284 -9.80 16.91 15.45
CA SER A 284 -10.71 15.77 15.56
C SER A 284 -9.97 14.43 15.54
N TYR A 285 -8.88 14.28 14.79
CA TYR A 285 -8.26 12.98 14.56
C TYR A 285 -6.77 12.95 14.90
N VAL A 286 -6.02 13.99 14.55
CA VAL A 286 -4.58 14.05 14.89
C VAL A 286 -4.39 13.93 16.40
N GLY A 287 -3.43 13.11 16.81
CA GLY A 287 -3.16 12.70 18.19
C GLY A 287 -3.90 11.44 18.64
N ARG A 288 -4.70 10.81 17.77
CA ARG A 288 -5.56 9.67 18.10
C ARG A 288 -5.32 8.50 17.16
N ASN A 289 -4.51 7.55 17.61
CA ASN A 289 -4.24 6.32 16.89
C ASN A 289 -4.64 5.10 17.73
N TYR A 290 -5.84 4.58 17.48
CA TYR A 290 -6.37 3.42 18.19
C TYR A 290 -6.43 2.23 17.25
N PHE A 291 -5.89 1.09 17.67
CA PHE A 291 -5.93 -0.12 16.86
C PHE A 291 -5.94 -1.38 17.71
N ARG A 292 -6.43 -2.47 17.12
CA ARG A 292 -6.26 -3.83 17.63
C ARG A 292 -5.29 -4.60 16.76
N VAL A 293 -4.50 -5.45 17.41
CA VAL A 293 -3.58 -6.35 16.74
C VAL A 293 -4.11 -7.77 16.84
N GLN A 294 -4.09 -8.47 15.71
CA GLN A 294 -4.24 -9.91 15.65
C GLN A 294 -2.96 -10.51 15.05
N GLU A 295 -2.29 -11.32 15.86
CA GLU A 295 -1.10 -12.04 15.43
C GLU A 295 -1.45 -13.24 14.54
N PRO A 296 -0.53 -13.69 13.67
CA PRO A 296 -0.72 -14.87 12.83
C PRO A 296 -1.07 -16.12 13.64
N ALA A 297 -1.93 -16.98 13.09
CA ALA A 297 -2.25 -18.27 13.71
C ALA A 297 -1.12 -19.28 13.42
N GLY A 298 -0.20 -19.46 14.37
CA GLY A 298 0.89 -20.46 14.31
C GLY A 298 2.29 -19.86 14.11
N SER A 299 3.31 -20.72 14.00
CA SER A 299 4.69 -20.27 13.74
C SER A 299 4.86 -19.90 12.27
N CYS A 300 5.22 -18.64 12.01
CA CYS A 300 5.66 -18.18 10.70
C CYS A 300 7.04 -18.79 10.36
N ALA A 301 7.07 -20.09 10.06
CA ALA A 301 8.27 -20.78 9.63
C ALA A 301 8.50 -20.52 8.13
N ALA A 302 9.74 -20.19 7.77
CA ALA A 302 10.14 -20.04 6.37
C ALA A 302 9.89 -21.35 5.59
N PRO A 303 9.55 -21.29 4.29
CA PRO A 303 9.52 -22.50 3.48
C PRO A 303 10.91 -23.15 3.54
N ALA A 304 10.95 -24.41 3.98
CA ALA A 304 12.16 -25.21 3.98
C ALA A 304 12.71 -25.20 2.55
N THR A 305 13.93 -24.71 2.38
CA THR A 305 14.67 -24.85 1.14
C THR A 305 15.01 -26.33 1.02
N GLU A 306 14.14 -27.10 0.38
CA GLU A 306 14.45 -28.47 -0.01
C GLU A 306 15.52 -28.38 -1.10
N PHE A 307 16.79 -28.38 -0.70
CA PHE A 307 17.88 -28.74 -1.60
C PHE A 307 17.73 -30.23 -1.91
N ALA A 308 16.90 -30.56 -2.90
CA ALA A 308 16.88 -31.86 -3.51
C ALA A 308 18.20 -32.05 -4.28
N THR A 309 19.23 -32.58 -3.61
CA THR A 309 20.40 -33.13 -4.29
C THR A 309 19.94 -34.35 -5.07
N ARG A 310 19.61 -34.18 -6.35
CA ARG A 310 19.49 -35.29 -7.30
C ARG A 310 20.86 -35.95 -7.44
N GLY A 311 20.82 -37.28 -7.37
CA GLY A 311 21.97 -38.15 -7.18
C GLY A 311 23.10 -38.03 -8.21
N ALA A 312 24.29 -38.36 -7.74
CA ALA A 312 25.29 -39.02 -8.56
C ALA A 312 25.24 -40.52 -8.22
N ALA A 313 24.49 -41.27 -9.02
CA ALA A 313 24.85 -42.65 -9.29
C ALA A 313 25.88 -42.59 -10.42
N GLN A 314 27.09 -43.08 -10.19
CA GLN A 314 28.02 -43.52 -11.23
C GLN A 314 29.03 -44.51 -10.60
N ASN A 315 28.91 -45.76 -11.05
CA ASN A 315 29.85 -46.89 -11.09
C ASN A 315 30.74 -47.19 -9.88
#